data_AF-A0A1B6NTM3-F1
#
_entry.id   AF-A0A1B6NTM3-F1
#
_cell.length_a   1.000
_cell.length_b   1.000
_cell.length_c   1.000
_cell.angle_alpha   90.00
_cell.angle_beta   90.00
_cell.angle_gamma   90.00
#
_symmetry.space_group_name_H-M   'P 1'
#
loop_
_entity.id
_entity.type
_entity.pdbx_description
1 polymer ?
#
loop_
_entity_poly.entity_id
_entity_poly.type
_entity_poly.pdbx_seq_one_letter_code
_entity_poly.pdbx_strand_id
1 'polypeptide(L)'
;LGLKVMIDLVMSHTSDQHPWFKESRATRDNPKADWYVWSDPRPDGTPPNNWLSIFGGSAWQWDARREQYYLHNFLNSQPDLNFHNMEVQDALLDMVKFWLEKGVDGFRLDTINF
;
A
#
# COMPACT_ATOMS: atom_id res chain seq x y z
N LEU A 1 -1.63 32.25 -18.51
CA LEU A 1 -2.32 31.05 -19.06
C LEU A 1 -3.58 30.69 -18.28
N GLY A 2 -3.71 31.03 -16.98
CA GLY A 2 -4.93 30.76 -16.21
C GLY A 2 -5.25 29.27 -16.03
N LEU A 3 -4.28 28.40 -16.30
CA LEU A 3 -4.43 26.97 -16.22
C LEU A 3 -4.27 26.50 -14.77
N LYS A 4 -5.02 25.44 -14.46
CA LYS A 4 -4.98 24.73 -13.19
C LYS A 4 -4.25 23.40 -13.40
N VAL A 5 -3.43 23.01 -12.43
CA VAL A 5 -2.62 21.80 -12.50
C VAL A 5 -3.07 20.83 -11.41
N MET A 6 -3.64 19.71 -11.85
CA MET A 6 -3.94 18.57 -11.00
C MET A 6 -2.86 17.50 -11.18
N ILE A 7 -2.59 16.73 -10.12
CA ILE A 7 -1.68 15.59 -10.18
C ILE A 7 -2.39 14.29 -9.80
N ASP A 8 -1.81 13.17 -10.19
CA ASP A 8 -2.27 11.85 -9.73
C ASP A 8 -1.82 11.61 -8.29
N LEU A 9 -2.67 10.98 -7.49
CA LEU A 9 -2.40 10.62 -6.11
C LEU A 9 -2.73 9.15 -5.89
N VAL A 10 -1.68 8.33 -5.83
CA VAL A 10 -1.78 6.89 -5.62
C VAL A 10 -1.54 6.62 -4.13
N MET A 11 -2.63 6.39 -3.39
CA MET A 11 -2.60 6.20 -1.93
C MET A 11 -2.94 4.78 -1.49
N SER A 12 -3.60 3.97 -2.32
CA SER A 12 -4.00 2.60 -1.99
C SER A 12 -2.77 1.68 -1.76
N HIS A 13 -1.69 1.92 -2.48
CA HIS A 13 -0.50 1.06 -2.48
C HIS A 13 0.76 1.87 -2.76
N THR A 14 1.93 1.31 -2.43
CA THR A 14 3.23 1.88 -2.78
C THR A 14 4.02 0.91 -3.64
N SER A 15 5.16 1.33 -4.20
CA SER A 15 6.15 0.36 -4.69
C SER A 15 6.70 -0.50 -3.54
N ASP A 16 7.06 -1.75 -3.81
CA ASP A 16 7.83 -2.60 -2.90
C ASP A 16 9.25 -2.06 -2.62
N GLN A 17 9.71 -1.10 -3.43
CA GLN A 17 10.94 -0.36 -3.20
C GLN A 17 10.77 0.81 -2.23
N HIS A 18 9.54 1.17 -1.87
CA HIS A 18 9.26 2.25 -0.95
C HIS A 18 9.89 1.98 0.41
N PRO A 19 10.53 2.97 1.06
CA PRO A 19 11.17 2.78 2.37
C PRO A 19 10.23 2.17 3.41
N TRP A 20 8.94 2.54 3.39
CA TRP A 20 7.95 1.97 4.30
C TRP A 20 7.79 0.45 4.12
N PHE A 21 7.70 -0.06 2.88
CA PHE A 21 7.57 -1.50 2.66
C PHE A 21 8.87 -2.24 3.00
N LYS A 22 10.03 -1.66 2.67
CA LYS A 22 11.34 -2.22 3.04
C LYS A 22 11.49 -2.38 4.55
N GLU A 23 11.03 -1.41 5.33
CA GLU A 23 10.99 -1.47 6.78
C GLU A 23 9.93 -2.48 7.26
N SER A 24 8.69 -2.36 6.79
CA SER A 24 7.56 -3.21 7.17
C SER A 24 7.85 -4.70 7.00
N ARG A 25 8.47 -5.09 5.87
CA ARG A 25 8.78 -6.50 5.56
C ARG A 25 9.98 -7.07 6.32
N ALA A 26 10.75 -6.25 7.03
CA ALA A 26 11.99 -6.70 7.66
C ALA A 26 11.72 -7.66 8.84
N THR A 27 10.75 -7.32 9.69
CA THR A 27 10.36 -8.10 10.88
C THR A 27 8.87 -7.93 11.16
N ARG A 28 8.33 -8.63 12.17
CA ARG A 28 6.94 -8.47 12.61
C ARG A 28 6.74 -7.41 13.70
N ASP A 29 7.82 -6.78 14.19
CA ASP A 29 7.83 -5.90 15.37
C ASP A 29 8.45 -4.51 15.10
N ASN A 30 8.82 -4.21 13.85
CA ASN A 30 9.31 -2.89 13.48
C ASN A 30 8.18 -1.84 13.51
N PRO A 31 8.51 -0.54 13.58
CA PRO A 31 7.51 0.54 13.65
C PRO A 31 6.50 0.56 12.49
N LYS A 32 6.81 -0.05 11.35
CA LYS A 32 5.94 -0.12 10.18
C LYS A 32 5.38 -1.51 9.91
N ALA A 33 5.46 -2.42 10.88
CA ALA A 33 5.02 -3.80 10.71
C ALA A 33 3.54 -3.88 10.27
N ASP A 34 2.71 -2.95 10.73
CA ASP A 34 1.26 -2.89 10.44
C ASP A 34 0.88 -1.82 9.40
N TRP A 35 1.86 -1.25 8.69
CA TRP A 35 1.60 -0.23 7.66
C TRP A 35 1.11 -0.82 6.33
N TYR A 36 1.31 -2.12 6.12
CA TYR A 36 0.81 -2.88 4.96
C TYR A 36 -0.08 -4.02 5.43
N VAL A 37 -0.91 -4.54 4.54
CA VAL A 37 -1.84 -5.61 4.89
C VAL A 37 -1.09 -6.95 4.86
N TRP A 38 -0.73 -7.45 6.04
CA TRP A 38 -0.10 -8.75 6.25
C TRP A 38 -1.09 -9.77 6.78
N SER A 39 -0.90 -11.04 6.43
CA SER A 39 -1.66 -12.16 6.98
C SER A 39 -0.81 -13.41 7.07
N ASP A 40 -1.03 -14.21 8.11
CA ASP A 40 -0.48 -15.54 8.19
C ASP A 40 -1.06 -16.43 7.07
N PRO A 41 -0.31 -17.46 6.62
CA PRO A 41 -0.83 -18.46 5.70
C PRO A 41 -1.92 -19.30 6.37
N ARG A 42 -2.73 -19.98 5.57
CA ARG A 42 -3.58 -21.06 6.07
C ARG A 42 -2.72 -22.22 6.59
N PRO A 43 -3.28 -23.16 7.40
CA PRO A 43 -2.52 -24.31 7.90
C PRO A 43 -1.84 -25.19 6.84
N ASP A 44 -2.36 -25.17 5.60
CA ASP A 44 -1.79 -25.87 4.44
C ASP A 44 -0.74 -25.04 3.66
N GLY A 45 -0.39 -23.85 4.17
CA GLY A 45 0.54 -22.92 3.55
C GLY A 45 -0.05 -22.05 2.45
N THR A 46 -1.34 -22.18 2.13
CA THR A 46 -1.97 -21.42 1.04
C THR A 46 -2.37 -19.99 1.46
N PRO A 47 -2.64 -19.08 0.50
CA PRO A 47 -3.12 -17.73 0.78
C PRO A 47 -4.34 -17.68 1.72
N PRO A 48 -4.50 -16.60 2.51
CA PRO A 48 -5.54 -16.51 3.55
C PRO A 48 -6.97 -16.55 2.97
N ASN A 49 -7.18 -16.03 1.76
CA ASN A 49 -8.46 -16.04 1.07
C ASN A 49 -8.28 -16.23 -0.45
N ASN A 50 -9.38 -16.16 -1.20
CA ASN A 50 -9.42 -16.38 -2.64
C ASN A 50 -9.39 -15.07 -3.47
N TRP A 51 -8.95 -13.96 -2.89
CA TRP A 51 -8.83 -12.70 -3.63
C TRP A 51 -7.78 -12.79 -4.73
N LEU A 52 -8.08 -12.17 -5.88
CA LEU A 52 -7.25 -12.20 -7.07
C LEU A 52 -6.69 -10.81 -7.35
N SER A 53 -5.44 -10.76 -7.78
CA SER A 53 -4.87 -9.54 -8.34
C SER A 53 -5.56 -9.22 -9.66
N ILE A 54 -5.84 -7.94 -9.89
CA ILE A 54 -6.35 -7.43 -11.18
C ILE A 54 -5.37 -7.74 -12.32
N PHE A 55 -4.08 -7.81 -12.02
CA PHE A 55 -3.03 -8.12 -13.01
C PHE A 55 -2.67 -9.61 -13.08
N GLY A 56 -3.45 -10.47 -12.43
CA GLY A 56 -3.41 -11.92 -12.57
C GLY A 56 -2.75 -12.64 -11.40
N GLY A 57 -3.28 -13.82 -11.08
CA GLY A 57 -2.85 -14.63 -9.95
C GLY A 57 -3.50 -14.24 -8.63
N SER A 58 -2.99 -14.80 -7.54
CA SER A 58 -3.40 -14.47 -6.17
C SER A 58 -3.13 -12.99 -5.87
N ALA A 59 -3.99 -12.35 -5.08
CA ALA A 59 -3.73 -11.03 -4.51
C ALA A 59 -2.74 -11.07 -3.32
N TRP A 60 -2.23 -12.25 -2.98
CA TRP A 60 -1.36 -12.47 -1.83
C TRP A 60 -0.01 -13.01 -2.28
N GLN A 61 1.06 -12.31 -1.89
CA GLN A 61 2.44 -12.69 -2.17
C GLN A 61 3.16 -13.08 -0.87
N TRP A 62 3.81 -14.24 -0.87
CA TRP A 62 4.58 -14.73 0.27
C TRP A 62 5.88 -13.93 0.46
N ASP A 63 6.19 -13.55 1.71
CA ASP A 63 7.50 -13.03 2.12
C ASP A 63 8.14 -13.94 3.17
N ALA A 64 9.28 -14.54 2.81
CA ALA A 64 10.03 -15.45 3.66
C ALA A 64 10.65 -14.81 4.92
N ARG A 65 10.80 -13.48 4.99
CA ARG A 65 11.37 -12.80 6.16
C ARG A 65 10.39 -12.78 7.33
N ARG A 66 9.12 -12.55 7.00
CA ARG A 66 8.03 -12.54 7.98
C ARG A 66 7.33 -13.87 8.07
N GLU A 67 7.48 -14.75 7.09
CA GLU A 67 6.67 -15.97 6.94
C GLU A 67 5.18 -15.63 6.91
N GLN A 68 4.84 -14.59 6.15
CA GLN A 68 3.49 -14.07 5.97
C GLN A 68 3.25 -13.71 4.51
N TYR A 69 1.97 -13.66 4.14
CA TYR A 69 1.53 -13.06 2.90
C TYR A 69 1.30 -11.56 3.09
N TYR A 70 1.63 -10.75 2.08
CA TYR A 70 1.14 -9.37 1.96
C TYR A 70 0.15 -9.23 0.81
N LEU A 71 -0.83 -8.35 0.98
CA LEU A 71 -1.83 -8.04 -0.04
C LEU A 71 -1.23 -7.16 -1.14
N HIS A 72 -1.60 -7.47 -2.38
CA HIS A 72 -1.42 -6.64 -3.56
C HIS A 72 -2.62 -6.80 -4.51
N ASN A 73 -3.46 -5.78 -4.62
CA ASN A 73 -4.59 -5.77 -5.58
C ASN A 73 -4.09 -5.72 -7.03
N PHE A 74 -2.88 -5.20 -7.23
CA PHE A 74 -2.24 -5.01 -8.54
C PHE A 74 -0.97 -5.86 -8.64
N LEU A 75 0.16 -5.29 -9.08
CA LEU A 75 1.41 -6.03 -9.20
C LEU A 75 1.92 -6.45 -7.82
N ASN A 76 2.67 -7.54 -7.75
CA ASN A 76 3.32 -7.96 -6.50
C ASN A 76 4.32 -6.90 -6.00
N SER A 77 4.83 -6.05 -6.90
CA SER A 77 5.65 -4.87 -6.57
C SER A 77 4.84 -3.64 -6.14
N GLN A 78 3.52 -3.76 -5.99
CA GLN A 78 2.59 -2.75 -5.50
C GLN A 78 1.85 -3.23 -4.22
N PRO A 79 2.56 -3.44 -3.09
CA PRO A 79 1.92 -3.81 -1.83
C PRO A 79 0.93 -2.75 -1.34
N ASP A 80 -0.26 -3.20 -0.95
CA ASP A 80 -1.35 -2.36 -0.46
C ASP A 80 -1.10 -1.86 0.97
N LEU A 81 -1.33 -0.57 1.17
CA LEU A 81 -1.25 0.08 2.47
C LEU A 81 -2.45 -0.33 3.33
N ASN A 82 -2.20 -0.50 4.63
CA ASN A 82 -3.25 -0.85 5.58
C ASN A 82 -3.97 0.40 6.09
N PHE A 83 -5.07 0.80 5.46
CA PHE A 83 -5.86 1.96 5.87
C PHE A 83 -6.57 1.78 7.24
N HIS A 84 -6.60 0.57 7.82
CA HIS A 84 -7.06 0.41 9.21
C HIS A 84 -6.07 0.98 10.23
N ASN A 85 -4.81 1.24 9.83
CA ASN A 85 -3.81 1.87 10.66
C ASN A 85 -3.91 3.40 10.57
N MET A 86 -4.14 4.08 11.71
CA MET A 86 -4.26 5.54 11.75
C MET A 86 -2.97 6.27 11.35
N GLU A 87 -1.79 5.70 11.63
CA GLU A 87 -0.52 6.32 11.24
C GLU A 87 -0.34 6.35 9.71
N VAL A 88 -0.87 5.35 9.01
CA VAL A 88 -0.91 5.32 7.54
C VAL A 88 -1.82 6.43 7.03
N GLN A 89 -3.01 6.60 7.62
CA GLN A 89 -3.93 7.67 7.25
C GLN A 89 -3.29 9.05 7.45
N ASP A 90 -2.66 9.27 8.61
CA ASP A 90 -1.99 10.53 8.94
C ASP A 90 -0.85 10.82 7.96
N ALA A 91 0.01 9.83 7.66
CA ALA A 91 1.12 9.98 6.72
C ALA A 91 0.66 10.31 5.29
N LEU A 92 -0.44 9.71 4.84
CA LEU A 92 -1.02 10.00 3.52
C LEU A 92 -1.65 11.39 3.46
N LEU A 93 -2.36 11.80 4.52
CA LEU A 93 -2.90 13.16 4.61
C LEU A 93 -1.80 14.22 4.66
N ASP A 94 -0.67 13.94 5.32
CA ASP A 94 0.48 14.84 5.32
C ASP A 94 1.16 14.92 3.94
N MET A 95 1.22 13.83 3.18
CA MET A 95 1.62 13.86 1.77
C MET A 95 0.67 14.72 0.92
N VAL A 96 -0.64 14.62 1.13
CA VAL A 96 -1.64 15.46 0.43
C VAL A 96 -1.39 16.94 0.73
N LYS A 97 -1.23 17.30 2.02
CA LYS A 97 -0.93 18.67 2.45
C LYS A 97 0.35 19.19 1.81
N PHE A 98 1.42 18.40 1.78
CA PHE A 98 2.69 18.77 1.16
C PHE A 98 2.52 19.22 -0.31
N TRP A 99 1.68 18.53 -1.09
CA TRP A 99 1.44 18.91 -2.49
C TRP A 99 0.52 20.13 -2.62
N LEU A 100 -0.50 20.25 -1.76
CA LEU A 100 -1.36 21.44 -1.72
C LEU A 100 -0.55 22.69 -1.36
N GLU A 101 0.35 22.60 -0.39
CA GLU A 101 1.25 23.69 0.02
C GLU A 101 2.22 24.11 -1.09
N LYS A 102 2.52 23.19 -2.03
CA LYS A 102 3.29 23.49 -3.25
C LYS A 102 2.48 24.14 -4.36
N GLY A 103 1.18 24.35 -4.16
CA GLY A 103 0.31 25.04 -5.12
C GLY A 103 -0.31 24.15 -6.18
N VAL A 104 -0.38 22.83 -5.96
CA VAL A 104 -1.20 21.94 -6.78
C VAL A 104 -2.67 22.31 -6.61
N ASP A 105 -3.43 22.39 -7.70
CA ASP A 105 -4.83 22.84 -7.69
C ASP A 105 -5.84 21.72 -7.40
N GLY A 106 -5.40 20.46 -7.37
CA GLY A 106 -6.23 19.32 -7.01
C GLY A 106 -5.60 17.96 -7.35
N PHE A 107 -6.34 16.89 -7.07
CA PHE A 107 -5.87 15.52 -7.27
C PHE A 107 -6.85 14.69 -8.07
N ARG A 108 -6.33 13.82 -8.94
CA ARG A 108 -7.03 12.61 -9.37
C ARG A 108 -6.63 11.51 -8.40
N LEU A 109 -7.61 10.93 -7.69
CA LEU A 109 -7.35 9.89 -6.70
C LEU A 109 -7.38 8.52 -7.39
N ASP A 110 -6.23 7.86 -7.46
CA ASP A 110 -6.15 6.51 -7.99
C ASP A 110 -6.83 5.52 -7.04
N THR A 111 -7.61 4.59 -7.61
CA THR A 111 -8.13 3.41 -6.91
C THR A 111 -8.77 3.69 -5.53
N ILE A 112 -9.51 4.81 -5.42
CA ILE A 112 -10.01 5.36 -4.15
C ILE A 112 -10.94 4.44 -3.32
N ASN A 113 -11.43 3.36 -3.92
CA ASN A 113 -12.35 2.40 -3.31
C ASN A 113 -11.73 1.00 -3.09
N PHE A 114 -10.41 0.88 -3.28
CA PHE A 114 -9.65 -0.34 -3.06
C PHE A 114 -9.03 -0.37 -1.67
#